data_AF-A0A0K8QIB5-F1
#
_entry.id   AF-A0A0K8QIB5-F1
#
_cell.length_a   1.000
_cell.length_b   1.000
_cell.length_c   1.000
_cell.angle_alpha   90.00
_cell.angle_beta   90.00
_cell.angle_gamma   90.00
#
_symmetry.space_group_name_H-M   'P 1'
#
loop_
_entity.id
_entity.type
_entity.pdbx_description
1 polymer ?
#
loop_
_entity_poly.entity_id
_entity_poly.type
_entity_poly.pdbx_seq_one_letter_code
_entity_poly.pdbx_strand_id
1 'polypeptide(L)'
;MSNDDHKCSLAQLEHGLKVLDRKLQALDLNAPMKLRAIGGFALMKYGIRAADRAFTVDIDTVTPDFAPKIAAAIHEVAAELDLERDWINNDNVMDGGDAELVAAMYQATWIPDDSAVYECIDLQLASVPTLTRAKIIAADTAEFSGRAQDLPDLLELLRFQGIRTAAQFETAYPDPYDEYPTAHDAVREHFAANRSLRDPRTPNSQSGDRHDESMEDRFHRLITER
;
A
#
# COMPACT_ATOMS: atom_id res chain seq x y z
N MET A 1 10.87 -20.70 -13.62
CA MET A 1 9.88 -20.95 -12.54
C MET A 1 8.98 -19.74 -12.52
N SER A 2 7.66 -19.92 -12.49
CA SER A 2 6.72 -18.80 -12.56
C SER A 2 6.74 -18.06 -11.22
N ASN A 3 6.84 -16.73 -11.23
CA ASN A 3 6.77 -15.88 -10.03
C ASN A 3 5.40 -15.92 -9.30
N ASP A 4 4.46 -16.75 -9.77
CA ASP A 4 3.14 -16.91 -9.15
C ASP A 4 3.14 -17.78 -7.88
N ASP A 5 4.23 -18.49 -7.58
CA ASP A 5 4.27 -19.49 -6.49
C ASP A 5 4.39 -18.89 -5.06
N HIS A 6 4.68 -17.60 -4.90
CA HIS A 6 4.90 -16.97 -3.57
C HIS A 6 3.90 -15.85 -3.22
N LYS A 7 2.65 -15.94 -3.69
CA LYS A 7 1.59 -15.01 -3.26
C LYS A 7 1.29 -15.21 -1.78
N CYS A 8 1.64 -14.23 -0.96
CA CYS A 8 1.36 -14.21 0.47
C CYS A 8 0.10 -13.38 0.77
N SER A 9 -0.79 -13.96 1.56
CA SER A 9 -1.88 -13.21 2.20
C SER A 9 -1.36 -12.34 3.33
N LEU A 10 -2.16 -11.34 3.74
CA LEU A 10 -1.85 -10.53 4.92
C LEU A 10 -1.61 -11.39 6.17
N ALA A 11 -2.45 -12.41 6.39
CA ALA A 11 -2.33 -13.29 7.55
C ALA A 11 -1.01 -14.08 7.58
N GLN A 12 -0.49 -14.50 6.41
CA GLN A 12 0.81 -15.17 6.31
C GLN A 12 1.96 -14.22 6.68
N LEU A 13 1.93 -12.98 6.19
CA LEU A 13 2.98 -11.99 6.48
C LEU A 13 2.94 -11.54 7.95
N GLU A 14 1.75 -11.35 8.53
CA GLU A 14 1.59 -11.07 9.96
C GLU A 14 2.05 -12.25 10.82
N HIS A 15 1.86 -13.49 10.35
CA HIS A 15 2.43 -14.66 11.02
C HIS A 15 3.96 -14.63 10.97
N GLY A 16 4.54 -14.32 9.81
CA GLY A 16 5.97 -14.11 9.65
C GLY A 16 6.54 -13.07 10.63
N LEU A 17 5.89 -11.91 10.74
CA LEU A 17 6.29 -10.86 11.69
C LEU A 17 6.24 -11.34 13.15
N LYS A 18 5.24 -12.13 13.54
CA LYS A 18 5.17 -12.71 14.89
C LYS A 18 6.27 -13.73 15.16
N VAL A 19 6.63 -14.54 14.17
CA VAL A 19 7.75 -15.49 14.31
C VAL A 19 9.08 -14.74 14.40
N LEU A 20 9.26 -13.70 13.57
CA LEU A 20 10.42 -12.82 13.60
C LEU A 20 10.56 -12.14 14.95
N ASP A 21 9.49 -11.53 15.47
CA ASP A 21 9.49 -10.83 16.77
C ASP A 21 10.04 -11.72 17.89
N ARG A 22 9.58 -12.98 17.96
CA ARG A 22 10.09 -13.96 18.94
C ARG A 22 11.57 -14.30 18.77
N LYS A 23 12.06 -14.38 17.53
CA LYS A 23 13.50 -14.59 17.30
C LYS A 23 14.30 -13.37 17.72
N LEU A 24 13.80 -12.17 17.44
CA LEU A 24 14.44 -10.90 17.82
C LEU A 24 14.54 -10.72 19.34
N GLN A 25 13.56 -11.20 20.12
CA GLN A 25 13.62 -11.21 21.58
C GLN A 25 14.86 -11.98 22.12
N ALA A 26 15.34 -12.99 21.39
CA ALA A 26 16.54 -13.73 21.76
C ALA A 26 17.86 -13.02 21.40
N LEU A 27 17.81 -11.90 20.66
CA LEU A 27 18.99 -11.19 20.15
C LEU A 27 19.45 -10.01 21.01
N ASP A 28 18.81 -9.77 22.16
CA ASP A 28 19.10 -8.67 23.09
C ASP A 28 19.28 -7.34 22.35
N LEU A 29 18.19 -6.87 21.72
CA LEU A 29 18.20 -5.64 20.95
C LEU A 29 18.18 -4.43 21.90
N ASN A 30 19.03 -3.43 21.62
CA ASN A 30 19.05 -2.18 22.39
C ASN A 30 17.80 -1.31 22.20
N ALA A 31 17.04 -1.55 21.13
CA ALA A 31 15.76 -0.93 20.82
C ALA A 31 15.00 -1.83 19.83
N PRO A 32 13.65 -1.73 19.76
CA PRO A 32 12.87 -2.40 18.73
C PRO A 32 13.38 -2.06 17.32
N MET A 33 13.37 -3.07 16.44
CA MET A 33 13.63 -2.88 15.02
C MET A 33 12.50 -2.05 14.42
N LYS A 34 12.84 -0.89 13.86
CA LYS A 34 11.87 -0.08 13.13
C LYS A 34 11.59 -0.68 11.76
N LEU A 35 10.31 -0.85 11.43
CA LEU A 35 9.85 -1.39 10.16
C LEU A 35 8.81 -0.44 9.55
N ARG A 36 9.24 0.39 8.61
CA ARG A 36 8.41 1.36 7.89
C ARG A 36 7.90 0.73 6.60
N ALA A 37 6.78 0.03 6.70
CA ALA A 37 6.20 -0.72 5.60
C ALA A 37 5.46 0.19 4.60
N ILE A 38 5.68 -0.08 3.32
CA ILE A 38 5.05 0.58 2.18
C ILE A 38 4.46 -0.49 1.24
N GLY A 39 3.95 -0.10 0.07
CA GLY A 39 3.60 -1.04 -0.98
C GLY A 39 2.40 -1.94 -0.66
N GLY A 40 2.47 -3.18 -1.13
CA GLY A 40 1.33 -4.12 -1.11
C GLY A 40 0.87 -4.50 0.28
N PHE A 41 1.81 -4.76 1.19
CA PHE A 41 1.50 -5.09 2.59
C PHE A 41 0.70 -3.97 3.27
N ALA A 42 1.16 -2.72 3.16
CA ALA A 42 0.47 -1.57 3.74
C ALA A 42 -0.92 -1.37 3.14
N LEU A 43 -1.10 -1.55 1.82
CA LEU A 43 -2.42 -1.48 1.19
C LEU A 43 -3.40 -2.54 1.72
N MET A 44 -2.92 -3.75 2.00
CA MET A 44 -3.73 -4.80 2.61
C MET A 44 -4.10 -4.47 4.06
N LYS A 45 -3.17 -3.91 4.85
CA LYS A 45 -3.45 -3.46 6.23
C LYS A 45 -4.55 -2.41 6.31
N TYR A 46 -4.59 -1.47 5.35
CA TYR A 46 -5.68 -0.49 5.26
C TYR A 46 -6.99 -1.04 4.67
N GLY A 47 -7.00 -2.28 4.17
CA GLY A 47 -8.16 -2.83 3.45
C GLY A 47 -8.47 -2.11 2.13
N ILE A 48 -7.46 -1.48 1.51
CA ILE A 48 -7.61 -0.71 0.27
C ILE A 48 -7.56 -1.64 -0.94
N ARG A 49 -6.60 -2.58 -0.94
CA ARG A 49 -6.40 -3.52 -2.05
C ARG A 49 -7.62 -4.44 -2.19
N ALA A 50 -8.19 -4.54 -3.39
CA ALA A 50 -9.35 -5.38 -3.64
C ALA A 50 -9.12 -6.85 -3.27
N ALA A 51 -10.18 -7.52 -2.80
CA ALA A 51 -10.12 -8.86 -2.22
C ALA A 51 -9.63 -9.94 -3.20
N ASP A 52 -9.94 -9.82 -4.49
CA ASP A 52 -9.47 -10.72 -5.56
C ASP A 52 -7.98 -10.53 -5.91
N ARG A 53 -7.37 -9.46 -5.40
CA ARG A 53 -5.95 -9.12 -5.54
C ARG A 53 -5.23 -8.98 -4.20
N ALA A 54 -5.84 -9.36 -3.08
CA ALA A 54 -5.34 -9.14 -1.71
C ALA A 54 -4.19 -10.10 -1.35
N PHE A 55 -3.11 -10.02 -2.11
CA PHE A 55 -1.86 -10.73 -1.90
C PHE A 55 -0.68 -9.82 -2.28
N THR A 56 0.48 -10.14 -1.74
CA THR A 56 1.79 -9.57 -2.12
C THR A 56 2.85 -10.65 -1.90
N VAL A 57 4.04 -10.48 -2.45
CA VAL A 57 5.12 -11.48 -2.28
C VAL A 57 5.91 -11.24 -0.99
N ASP A 58 5.93 -9.98 -0.55
CA ASP A 58 6.86 -9.43 0.43
C ASP A 58 6.28 -8.20 1.16
N ILE A 59 7.03 -7.72 2.14
CA ILE A 59 6.84 -6.45 2.83
C ILE A 59 7.92 -5.50 2.32
N ASP A 60 7.52 -4.63 1.40
CA ASP A 60 8.31 -3.47 0.99
C ASP A 60 8.53 -2.53 2.17
N THR A 61 9.76 -2.04 2.36
CA THR A 61 10.09 -1.10 3.42
C THR A 61 10.85 0.12 2.91
N VAL A 62 10.83 1.19 3.72
CA VAL A 62 11.71 2.36 3.62
C VAL A 62 12.36 2.57 4.98
N THR A 63 13.32 1.72 5.29
CA THR A 63 14.06 1.73 6.56
C THR A 63 15.56 1.75 6.33
N PRO A 64 16.38 2.16 7.30
CA PRO A 64 17.82 1.91 7.24
C PRO A 64 18.11 0.40 7.14
N ASP A 65 19.28 0.05 6.61
CA ASP A 65 19.73 -1.34 6.52
C ASP A 65 19.70 -2.04 7.88
N PHE A 66 19.22 -3.27 7.87
CA PHE A 66 19.16 -4.08 9.08
C PHE A 66 20.56 -4.50 9.51
N ALA A 67 20.81 -4.47 10.82
CA ALA A 67 22.03 -5.05 11.37
C ALA A 67 22.16 -6.53 10.96
N PRO A 68 23.37 -7.07 10.73
CA PRO A 68 23.55 -8.42 10.20
C PRO A 68 22.81 -9.53 10.98
N LYS A 69 22.71 -9.40 12.32
CA LYS A 69 21.97 -10.35 13.16
C LYS A 69 20.45 -10.33 12.91
N ILE A 70 19.89 -9.17 12.59
CA ILE A 70 18.48 -9.00 12.25
C ILE A 70 18.22 -9.57 10.85
N ALA A 71 19.07 -9.22 9.87
CA ALA A 71 18.97 -9.76 8.52
C ALA A 71 19.06 -11.30 8.50
N ALA A 72 19.93 -11.89 9.32
CA ALA A 72 20.00 -13.34 9.50
C ALA A 72 18.68 -13.91 10.04
N ALA A 73 18.08 -13.29 11.07
CA ALA A 73 16.80 -13.72 11.61
C ALA A 73 15.66 -13.62 10.57
N ILE A 74 15.64 -12.57 9.74
CA ILE A 74 14.67 -12.42 8.63
C ILE A 74 14.79 -13.60 7.66
N HIS A 75 16.02 -13.96 7.24
CA HIS A 75 16.25 -15.11 6.36
C HIS A 75 15.89 -16.45 7.01
N GLU A 76 16.15 -16.62 8.30
CA GLU A 76 15.76 -17.84 9.02
C GLU A 76 14.24 -18.01 9.05
N VAL A 77 13.49 -16.92 9.27
CA VAL A 77 12.02 -16.95 9.19
C VAL A 77 11.55 -17.27 7.78
N ALA A 78 12.20 -16.71 6.76
CA ALA A 78 11.87 -17.01 5.37
C ALA A 78 11.98 -18.51 5.09
N ALA A 79 13.10 -19.13 5.48
CA ALA A 79 13.31 -20.56 5.31
C ALA A 79 12.37 -21.42 6.16
N GLU A 80 12.02 -20.99 7.37
CA GLU A 80 11.12 -21.72 8.29
C GLU A 80 9.66 -21.73 7.77
N LEU A 81 9.24 -20.65 7.13
CA LEU A 81 7.85 -20.43 6.72
C LEU A 81 7.62 -20.54 5.21
N ASP A 82 8.63 -20.93 4.44
CA ASP A 82 8.59 -21.01 2.97
C ASP A 82 8.18 -19.67 2.33
N LEU A 83 8.69 -18.57 2.90
CA LEU A 83 8.56 -17.23 2.32
C LEU A 83 9.75 -16.96 1.40
N GLU A 84 9.59 -16.01 0.49
CA GLU A 84 10.72 -15.50 -0.29
C GLU A 84 11.84 -15.04 0.64
N ARG A 85 13.08 -15.26 0.23
CA ARG A 85 14.25 -14.94 1.05
C ARG A 85 14.22 -13.49 1.53
N ASP A 86 13.82 -12.59 0.63
CA ASP A 86 13.74 -11.16 0.85
C ASP A 86 12.28 -10.70 1.10
N TRP A 87 11.47 -11.52 1.81
CA TRP A 87 10.08 -11.21 2.18
C TRP A 87 9.92 -9.96 3.05
N ILE A 88 11.00 -9.45 3.63
CA ILE A 88 11.10 -8.07 4.12
C ILE A 88 12.30 -7.47 3.40
N ASN A 89 12.06 -6.53 2.50
CA ASN A 89 13.13 -5.90 1.72
C ASN A 89 13.03 -4.39 1.75
N ASN A 90 14.13 -3.77 1.37
CA ASN A 90 14.30 -2.32 1.30
C ASN A 90 14.58 -1.90 -0.13
N ASP A 91 14.06 -2.63 -1.12
CA ASP A 91 14.38 -2.45 -2.54
C ASP A 91 13.93 -1.08 -3.08
N ASN A 92 13.07 -0.37 -2.34
CA ASN A 92 12.74 1.03 -2.61
C ASN A 92 13.93 1.98 -2.39
N VAL A 93 14.91 1.56 -1.60
CA VAL A 93 16.18 2.24 -1.38
C VAL A 93 17.16 1.71 -2.42
N MET A 94 17.38 2.50 -3.49
CA MET A 94 18.36 2.16 -4.52
C MET A 94 19.71 1.82 -3.89
N ASP A 95 20.48 0.93 -4.49
CA ASP A 95 21.74 0.41 -3.93
C ASP A 95 22.68 1.55 -3.46
N GLY A 96 22.94 1.63 -2.16
CA GLY A 96 23.70 2.72 -1.51
C GLY A 96 22.92 4.02 -1.23
N GLY A 97 21.60 4.00 -1.40
CA GLY A 97 20.68 5.11 -1.18
C GLY A 97 20.36 5.30 0.29
N ASP A 98 19.99 6.53 0.64
CA ASP A 98 19.53 6.89 1.98
C ASP A 98 18.01 6.68 2.06
N ALA A 99 17.55 5.86 3.02
CA ALA A 99 16.12 5.66 3.27
C ALA A 99 15.39 6.99 3.52
N GLU A 100 16.08 7.99 4.07
CA GLU A 100 15.52 9.33 4.27
C GLU A 100 15.40 10.11 2.95
N LEU A 101 16.26 9.86 1.95
CA LEU A 101 16.11 10.43 0.61
C LEU A 101 14.85 9.87 -0.07
N VAL A 102 14.64 8.56 -0.01
CA VAL A 102 13.43 7.91 -0.55
C VAL A 102 12.19 8.41 0.18
N ALA A 103 12.24 8.50 1.52
CA ALA A 103 11.17 9.08 2.31
C ALA A 103 10.87 10.53 1.90
N ALA A 104 11.90 11.34 1.62
CA ALA A 104 11.73 12.71 1.16
C ALA A 104 11.06 12.78 -0.23
N MET A 105 11.46 11.91 -1.17
CA MET A 105 10.84 11.80 -2.50
C MET A 105 9.33 11.53 -2.40
N TYR A 106 8.92 10.62 -1.50
CA TYR A 106 7.50 10.32 -1.28
C TYR A 106 6.78 11.31 -0.35
N GLN A 107 7.49 12.30 0.22
CA GLN A 107 7.00 13.13 1.32
C GLN A 107 6.36 12.23 2.41
N ALA A 108 7.12 11.22 2.83
CA ALA A 108 6.61 10.09 3.58
C ALA A 108 6.16 10.50 4.98
N THR A 109 4.97 10.04 5.34
CA THR A 109 4.46 10.09 6.71
C THR A 109 4.17 8.67 7.16
N TRP A 110 4.56 8.35 8.39
CA TRP A 110 4.51 7.00 8.95
C TRP A 110 3.50 6.96 10.09
N ILE A 111 2.60 5.98 10.06
CA ILE A 111 1.53 5.78 11.03
C ILE A 111 1.82 4.49 11.80
N PRO A 112 1.92 4.52 13.14
CA PRO A 112 2.07 3.30 13.93
C PRO A 112 0.96 2.29 13.63
N ASP A 113 1.31 1.00 13.48
CA ASP A 113 0.32 -0.07 13.36
C ASP A 113 -0.06 -0.61 14.74
N ASP A 114 -1.17 -0.12 15.29
CA ASP A 114 -1.65 -0.54 16.62
C ASP A 114 -2.47 -1.85 16.59
N SER A 115 -2.62 -2.48 15.42
CA SER A 115 -3.46 -3.68 15.27
C SER A 115 -2.79 -4.98 15.75
N ALA A 116 -1.47 -4.97 15.94
CA ALA A 116 -0.70 -6.07 16.51
C ALA A 116 0.35 -5.53 17.48
N VAL A 117 0.53 -6.22 18.61
CA VAL A 117 1.55 -5.89 19.61
C VAL A 117 2.78 -6.74 19.36
N TYR A 118 3.89 -6.09 19.03
CA TYR A 118 5.22 -6.69 18.88
C TYR A 118 6.13 -6.12 19.97
N GLU A 119 7.02 -6.94 20.54
CA GLU A 119 7.94 -6.49 21.59
C GLU A 119 9.23 -5.89 21.01
N CYS A 120 9.68 -6.45 19.89
CA CYS A 120 10.95 -6.16 19.24
C CYS A 120 10.81 -5.53 17.85
N ILE A 121 9.58 -5.28 17.38
CA ILE A 121 9.30 -4.64 16.08
C ILE A 121 8.44 -3.37 16.30
N ASP A 122 8.94 -2.21 15.88
CA ASP A 122 8.16 -0.97 15.74
C ASP A 122 7.63 -0.90 14.31
N LEU A 123 6.44 -1.46 14.08
CA LEU A 123 5.79 -1.49 12.77
C LEU A 123 5.04 -0.18 12.51
N GLN A 124 5.39 0.47 11.40
CA GLN A 124 4.78 1.70 10.93
C GLN A 124 4.35 1.52 9.47
N LEU A 125 3.15 1.99 9.13
CA LEU A 125 2.63 1.97 7.77
C LEU A 125 2.80 3.33 7.12
N ALA A 126 3.18 3.36 5.85
CA ALA A 126 3.09 4.57 5.05
C ALA A 126 1.65 5.11 5.07
N SER A 127 1.48 6.42 5.22
CA SER A 127 0.15 7.06 5.14
C SER A 127 -0.48 6.85 3.75
N VAL A 128 -1.80 6.94 3.65
CA VAL A 128 -2.51 6.81 2.36
C VAL A 128 -2.00 7.81 1.30
N PRO A 129 -1.73 9.10 1.62
CA PRO A 129 -1.09 10.00 0.68
C PRO A 129 0.31 9.55 0.24
N THR A 130 1.12 9.03 1.16
CA THR A 130 2.46 8.48 0.85
C THR A 130 2.35 7.28 -0.09
N LEU A 131 1.45 6.34 0.19
CA LEU A 131 1.19 5.19 -0.68
C LEU A 131 0.74 5.61 -2.08
N THR A 132 -0.07 6.67 -2.16
CA THR A 132 -0.53 7.20 -3.45
C THR A 132 0.62 7.75 -4.28
N ARG A 133 1.53 8.53 -3.69
CA ARG A 133 2.72 9.03 -4.40
C ARG A 133 3.63 7.89 -4.85
N ALA A 134 3.87 6.90 -3.98
CA ALA A 134 4.65 5.72 -4.35
C ALA A 134 4.02 4.97 -5.53
N LYS A 135 2.69 4.86 -5.58
CA LYS A 135 1.97 4.20 -6.68
C LYS A 135 1.90 5.02 -7.96
N ILE A 136 1.91 6.35 -7.90
CA ILE A 136 2.07 7.21 -9.09
C ILE A 136 3.42 6.89 -9.76
N ILE A 137 4.51 6.92 -8.98
CA ILE A 137 5.86 6.64 -9.47
C ILE A 137 5.97 5.20 -9.99
N ALA A 138 5.43 4.23 -9.26
CA ALA A 138 5.49 2.82 -9.65
C ALA A 138 4.65 2.54 -10.92
N ALA A 139 3.46 3.12 -11.04
CA ALA A 139 2.60 2.97 -12.21
C ALA A 139 3.23 3.61 -13.46
N ASP A 140 3.95 4.72 -13.30
CA ASP A 140 4.64 5.39 -14.41
C ASP A 140 5.81 4.55 -14.94
N THR A 141 6.52 3.87 -14.05
CA THR A 141 7.65 2.99 -14.36
C THR A 141 7.24 1.55 -14.69
N ALA A 142 5.94 1.25 -14.65
CA ALA A 142 5.41 -0.11 -14.79
C ALA A 142 5.60 -0.72 -16.19
N GLU A 143 5.71 0.13 -17.23
CA GLU A 143 5.87 -0.32 -18.62
C GLU A 143 7.14 -1.18 -18.82
N PHE A 144 8.13 -1.04 -17.94
CA PHE A 144 9.39 -1.78 -17.98
C PHE A 144 9.47 -2.97 -17.01
N SER A 145 8.54 -3.12 -16.05
CA SER A 145 8.70 -4.03 -14.90
C SER A 145 7.67 -5.15 -14.81
N GLY A 146 6.61 -5.14 -15.63
CA GLY A 146 5.54 -6.15 -15.56
C GLY A 146 4.67 -6.08 -14.30
N ARG A 147 4.75 -4.97 -13.55
CA ARG A 147 3.99 -4.72 -12.32
C ARG A 147 2.52 -4.40 -12.62
N ALA A 148 1.74 -5.45 -12.88
CA ALA A 148 0.33 -5.34 -13.26
C ALA A 148 -0.60 -4.77 -12.15
N GLN A 149 -0.12 -4.64 -10.90
CA GLN A 149 -0.96 -4.21 -9.77
C GLN A 149 -0.88 -2.71 -9.46
N ASP A 150 0.15 -1.99 -9.92
CA ASP A 150 0.40 -0.62 -9.45
C ASP A 150 -0.68 0.38 -9.88
N LEU A 151 -1.08 0.35 -11.15
CA LEU A 151 -2.17 1.20 -11.63
C LEU A 151 -3.53 0.85 -10.98
N PRO A 152 -3.96 -0.43 -10.90
CA PRO A 152 -5.16 -0.79 -10.14
C PRO A 152 -5.14 -0.32 -8.68
N ASP A 153 -4.01 -0.47 -7.98
CA ASP A 153 -3.87 0.00 -6.60
C ASP A 153 -3.95 1.53 -6.49
N LEU A 154 -3.33 2.25 -7.43
CA LEU A 154 -3.43 3.70 -7.52
C LEU A 154 -4.90 4.13 -7.62
N LEU A 155 -5.66 3.51 -8.51
CA LEU A 155 -7.08 3.82 -8.68
C LEU A 155 -7.91 3.52 -7.41
N GLU A 156 -7.58 2.45 -6.68
CA GLU A 156 -8.21 2.13 -5.40
C GLU A 156 -7.87 3.13 -4.30
N LEU A 157 -6.63 3.60 -4.24
CA LEU A 157 -6.19 4.66 -3.33
C LEU A 157 -6.93 5.98 -3.61
N LEU A 158 -7.08 6.36 -4.89
CA LEU A 158 -7.85 7.55 -5.27
C LEU A 158 -9.31 7.42 -4.82
N ARG A 159 -9.92 6.24 -5.04
CA ARG A 159 -11.29 5.96 -4.60
C ARG A 159 -11.41 6.02 -3.07
N PHE A 160 -10.46 5.44 -2.33
CA PHE A 160 -10.44 5.42 -0.87
C PHE A 160 -10.38 6.84 -0.29
N GLN A 161 -9.62 7.73 -0.93
CA GLN A 161 -9.52 9.15 -0.57
C GLN A 161 -10.70 10.01 -1.05
N GLY A 162 -11.67 9.42 -1.74
CA GLY A 162 -12.80 10.17 -2.29
C GLY A 162 -12.46 11.05 -3.49
N ILE A 163 -11.31 10.84 -4.15
CA ILE A 163 -10.94 11.52 -5.39
C ILE A 163 -11.72 10.88 -6.54
N ARG A 164 -12.61 11.65 -7.17
CA ARG A 164 -13.56 11.16 -8.20
C ARG A 164 -13.35 11.77 -9.58
N THR A 165 -12.41 12.68 -9.73
CA THR A 165 -12.16 13.41 -10.97
C THR A 165 -10.67 13.66 -11.19
N ALA A 166 -10.26 13.81 -12.44
CA ALA A 166 -8.89 14.16 -12.80
C ALA A 166 -8.45 15.50 -12.18
N ALA A 167 -9.32 16.51 -12.15
CA ALA A 167 -9.00 17.81 -11.55
C ALA A 167 -8.73 17.71 -10.04
N GLN A 168 -9.50 16.89 -9.31
CA GLN A 168 -9.23 16.62 -7.89
C GLN A 168 -7.90 15.89 -7.70
N PHE A 169 -7.59 14.93 -8.59
CA PHE A 169 -6.32 14.22 -8.58
C PHE A 169 -5.15 15.18 -8.80
N GLU A 170 -5.17 16.01 -9.85
CA GLU A 170 -4.13 16.99 -10.17
C GLU A 170 -3.96 18.06 -9.07
N THR A 171 -5.03 18.37 -8.34
CA THR A 171 -4.96 19.29 -7.19
C THR A 171 -4.30 18.62 -5.98
N ALA A 172 -4.62 17.35 -5.71
CA ALA A 172 -4.10 16.62 -4.56
C ALA A 172 -2.66 16.11 -4.77
N TYR A 173 -2.32 15.78 -6.01
CA TYR A 173 -1.03 15.26 -6.45
C TYR A 173 -0.57 16.04 -7.68
N PRO A 174 -0.13 17.30 -7.51
CA PRO A 174 0.37 18.09 -8.62
C PRO A 174 1.69 17.54 -9.13
N ASP A 175 1.83 17.49 -10.45
CA ASP A 175 3.08 17.17 -11.14
C ASP A 175 3.45 18.34 -12.08
N PRO A 176 4.00 19.43 -11.55
CA PRO A 176 4.25 20.65 -12.32
C PRO A 176 5.41 20.49 -13.32
N TYR A 177 6.19 19.42 -13.20
CA TYR A 177 7.36 19.15 -14.04
C TYR A 177 7.12 18.00 -15.02
N ASP A 178 5.91 17.40 -15.02
CA ASP A 178 5.54 16.27 -15.87
C ASP A 178 6.52 15.09 -15.70
N GLU A 179 6.86 14.79 -14.44
CA GLU A 179 7.77 13.72 -14.06
C GLU A 179 7.14 12.32 -14.23
N TYR A 180 5.80 12.21 -14.11
CA TYR A 180 5.07 10.93 -14.15
C TYR A 180 3.91 10.97 -15.17
N PRO A 181 4.19 11.29 -16.45
CA PRO A 181 3.17 11.56 -17.45
C PRO A 181 2.27 10.34 -17.73
N THR A 182 2.83 9.14 -17.74
CA THR A 182 2.11 7.89 -18.05
C THR A 182 1.10 7.57 -16.96
N ALA A 183 1.48 7.71 -15.69
CA ALA A 183 0.56 7.50 -14.57
C ALA A 183 -0.56 8.56 -14.57
N HIS A 184 -0.21 9.83 -14.81
CA HIS A 184 -1.20 10.91 -14.86
C HIS A 184 -2.19 10.73 -16.01
N ASP A 185 -1.72 10.35 -17.20
CA ASP A 185 -2.57 10.07 -18.35
C ASP A 185 -3.51 8.89 -18.11
N ALA A 186 -3.00 7.78 -17.54
CA ALA A 186 -3.84 6.64 -17.19
C ALA A 186 -4.96 7.01 -16.19
N VAL A 187 -4.69 7.88 -15.22
CA VAL A 187 -5.71 8.40 -14.29
C VAL A 187 -6.73 9.30 -15.01
N ARG A 188 -6.27 10.18 -15.91
CA ARG A 188 -7.17 11.03 -16.73
C ARG A 188 -8.10 10.18 -17.59
N GLU A 189 -7.56 9.18 -18.27
CA GLU A 189 -8.32 8.24 -19.11
C GLU A 189 -9.35 7.46 -18.29
N HIS A 190 -8.96 6.95 -17.11
CA HIS A 190 -9.88 6.27 -16.21
C HIS A 190 -11.10 7.14 -15.85
N PHE A 191 -10.88 8.41 -15.49
CA PHE A 191 -11.96 9.34 -15.18
C PHE A 191 -12.75 9.81 -16.40
N ALA A 192 -12.17 9.82 -17.60
CA ALA A 192 -12.88 10.12 -18.84
C ALA A 192 -13.82 8.96 -19.24
N ALA A 193 -13.33 7.72 -19.19
CA ALA A 193 -14.11 6.52 -19.48
C ALA A 193 -15.33 6.38 -18.55
N ASN A 194 -15.14 6.65 -17.24
CA ASN A 194 -16.21 6.61 -16.26
C ASN A 194 -17.28 7.71 -16.45
N ARG A 195 -16.94 8.84 -17.08
CA ARG A 195 -17.92 9.87 -17.47
C ARG A 195 -18.76 9.43 -18.67
N SER A 196 -18.13 8.80 -19.67
CA SER A 196 -18.81 8.26 -20.85
C SER A 196 -19.86 7.19 -20.48
N LEU A 197 -19.55 6.34 -19.51
CA LEU A 197 -20.48 5.32 -19.00
C LEU A 197 -21.68 5.90 -18.21
N ARG A 198 -21.62 7.16 -17.78
CA ARG A 198 -22.68 7.84 -17.02
C ARG A 198 -23.54 8.81 -17.85
N ASP A 199 -23.29 8.95 -19.16
CA ASP A 199 -24.13 9.76 -20.06
C ASP A 199 -25.01 8.84 -20.94
N PRO A 200 -26.13 8.28 -20.43
CA PRO A 200 -27.14 7.68 -21.28
C PRO A 200 -27.99 8.81 -21.86
N ARG A 201 -27.62 9.32 -23.04
CA ARG A 201 -28.61 10.01 -23.88
C ARG A 201 -29.60 8.97 -24.41
N THR A 202 -30.59 8.66 -23.59
CA THR A 202 -31.87 8.06 -24.00
C THR A 202 -32.95 8.64 -23.09
N PRO A 203 -34.00 9.28 -23.63
CA PRO A 203 -35.02 9.91 -22.80
C PRO A 203 -36.07 8.87 -22.41
N ASN A 204 -36.31 8.66 -21.11
CA ASN A 204 -37.68 8.41 -20.62
C ASN A 204 -37.85 8.58 -19.10
N SER A 205 -38.66 9.60 -18.77
CA SER A 205 -39.75 9.63 -17.79
C SER A 205 -39.69 8.84 -16.48
N GLN A 206 -39.88 9.61 -15.40
CA GLN A 206 -40.74 9.37 -14.22
C GLN A 206 -40.17 8.66 -12.97
N SER A 207 -39.99 9.52 -11.95
CA SER A 207 -40.48 9.45 -10.56
C SER A 207 -40.12 8.27 -9.67
N GLY A 208 -39.50 8.59 -8.52
CA GLY A 208 -39.52 7.76 -7.33
C GLY A 208 -38.60 8.31 -6.25
N ASP A 209 -39.11 9.25 -5.44
CA ASP A 209 -38.50 9.68 -4.19
C ASP A 209 -38.05 8.47 -3.35
N ARG A 210 -36.77 8.45 -2.98
CA ARG A 210 -36.28 7.72 -1.81
C ARG A 210 -35.28 8.61 -1.09
N HIS A 211 -35.60 8.91 0.17
CA HIS A 211 -34.70 9.56 1.10
C HIS A 211 -33.40 8.76 1.23
N ASP A 212 -32.29 9.41 0.91
CA ASP A 212 -30.93 8.90 1.07
C ASP A 212 -30.50 9.18 2.52
N GLU A 213 -30.34 8.13 3.33
CA GLU A 213 -29.74 8.23 4.66
C GLU A 213 -28.24 8.55 4.49
N SER A 214 -27.77 9.55 5.24
CA SER A 214 -26.37 10.01 5.21
C SER A 214 -25.41 8.88 5.58
N MET A 215 -24.26 8.82 4.90
CA MET A 215 -23.19 7.86 5.18
C MET A 215 -22.61 8.03 6.60
N GLU A 216 -22.78 9.20 7.21
CA GLU A 216 -22.43 9.46 8.62
C GLU A 216 -23.33 8.66 9.59
N ASP A 217 -24.61 8.46 9.25
CA ASP A 217 -25.55 7.70 10.09
C ASP A 217 -25.26 6.19 10.07
N ARG A 218 -24.63 5.69 9.00
CA ARG A 218 -24.13 4.30 8.93
C ARG A 218 -22.89 4.08 9.78
N PHE A 219 -22.03 5.09 9.90
CA PHE A 219 -20.76 4.98 10.65
C PHE A 219 -21.02 4.94 12.16
N HIS A 220 -21.97 5.72 12.66
CA HIS A 220 -22.33 5.70 14.09
C HIS A 220 -23.01 4.39 14.54
N ARG A 221 -23.76 3.72 13.64
CA ARG A 221 -24.44 2.46 14.00
C ARG A 221 -23.47 1.29 14.17
N LEU A 222 -22.33 1.30 13.48
CA LEU A 222 -21.31 0.25 13.56
C LEU A 222 -20.39 0.34 14.79
N ILE A 223 -20.30 1.51 15.42
CA ILE A 223 -19.44 1.75 16.59
C ILE A 223 -20.17 1.43 17.91
N THR A 224 -21.50 1.42 17.92
CA THR A 224 -22.29 1.30 19.15
C THR A 224 -22.75 -0.14 19.47
N GLU A 225 -22.44 -1.12 18.62
CA GLU A 225 -22.85 -2.54 18.79
C GLU A 225 -21.68 -3.52 18.97
N ARG A 226 -20.55 -3.08 19.54
CA ARG A 226 -19.49 -3.98 20.04
C ARG A 226 -19.08 -3.64 21.46
#